data_AF-A0A450Z1Q8-F1
#
_entry.id   AF-A0A450Z1Q8-F1
#
_cell.length_a   1.000
_cell.length_b   1.000
_cell.length_c   1.000
_cell.angle_alpha   90.00
_cell.angle_beta   90.00
_cell.angle_gamma   90.00
#
_symmetry.space_group_name_H-M   'P 1'
#
loop_
_entity.id
_entity.type
_entity.pdbx_description
1 polymer ?
#
loop_
_entity_poly.entity_id
_entity_poly.type
_entity_poly.pdbx_seq_one_letter_code
_entity_poly.pdbx_strand_id
1 'polypeptide(L)'
;YLKVIAKKAGGALHILDRFHIMAHMSKAIDEVRAKETRELKEQGLEPVLTKSRWLLLKRPENLTEKQDTKLAELVKLNLRSIRSYLLKEEFQLFWSYVSPHWAGLFLDDWCEKTMRSKIAPMKKVARMLRNHRALLLNWFRAKKRFSSGIVEGLNNKAKLTTRKAYGFRTYHGIEIALYHALGNLPVPNFTHRFF
;
A
#
# COMPACT_ATOMS: atom_id res chain seq x y z
N TYR A 1 7.09 17.34 0.36
CA TYR A 1 5.67 17.75 0.44
C TYR A 1 5.25 18.27 1.82
N LEU A 2 5.52 17.57 2.93
CA LEU A 2 5.06 17.98 4.28
C LEU A 2 5.36 19.45 4.66
N LYS A 3 6.58 19.94 4.38
CA LYS A 3 6.95 21.35 4.64
C LYS A 3 6.10 22.36 3.86
N VAL A 4 5.75 22.03 2.61
CA VAL A 4 4.92 22.89 1.75
C VAL A 4 3.48 22.87 2.20
N ILE A 5 2.95 21.68 2.54
CA ILE A 5 1.59 21.53 3.09
C ILE A 5 1.47 22.33 4.39
N ALA A 6 2.43 22.21 5.31
CA ALA A 6 2.44 23.00 6.55
C ALA A 6 2.44 24.51 6.29
N LYS A 7 3.18 24.98 5.27
CA LYS A 7 3.25 26.40 4.91
C LYS A 7 2.00 26.93 4.19
N LYS A 8 1.38 26.12 3.33
CA LYS A 8 0.31 26.55 2.40
C LYS A 8 -1.09 26.12 2.82
N ALA A 9 -1.18 25.09 3.64
CA ALA A 9 -2.43 24.47 4.09
C ALA A 9 -2.29 24.02 5.55
N GLY A 10 -1.80 24.90 6.43
CA GLY A 10 -1.51 24.57 7.84
C GLY A 10 -2.70 24.12 8.66
N GLY A 11 -3.92 24.54 8.29
CA GLY A 11 -5.17 24.07 8.91
C GLY A 11 -5.69 22.73 8.34
N ALA A 12 -5.08 22.20 7.28
CA ALA A 12 -5.55 20.97 6.65
C ALA A 12 -5.08 19.74 7.42
N LEU A 13 -5.98 18.77 7.58
CA LEU A 13 -5.64 17.49 8.16
C LEU A 13 -4.92 16.62 7.12
N HIS A 14 -3.63 16.35 7.34
CA HIS A 14 -2.84 15.54 6.42
C HIS A 14 -3.07 14.04 6.67
N ILE A 15 -3.71 13.36 5.74
CA ILE A 15 -4.03 11.93 5.81
C ILE A 15 -3.10 11.16 4.88
N LEU A 16 -2.44 10.12 5.41
CA LEU A 16 -1.58 9.26 4.60
C LEU A 16 -2.38 8.28 3.75
N ASP A 17 -1.82 7.96 2.59
CA ASP A 17 -2.35 6.92 1.72
C ASP A 17 -2.10 5.52 2.31
N ARG A 18 -3.19 4.76 2.50
CA ARG A 18 -3.18 3.38 3.00
C ARG A 18 -2.47 2.42 2.05
N PHE A 19 -2.57 2.66 0.74
CA PHE A 19 -1.92 1.81 -0.27
C PHE A 19 -0.40 1.81 -0.09
N HIS A 20 0.21 2.98 0.12
CA HIS A 20 1.65 3.08 0.30
C HIS A 20 2.13 2.39 1.57
N ILE A 21 1.36 2.47 2.66
CA ILE A 21 1.66 1.74 3.91
C ILE A 21 1.67 0.23 3.64
N MET A 22 0.63 -0.27 2.96
CA MET A 22 0.55 -1.69 2.61
C MET A 22 1.63 -2.11 1.61
N ALA A 23 2.01 -1.25 0.66
CA ALA A 23 3.08 -1.51 -0.28
C ALA A 23 4.44 -1.67 0.43
N HIS A 24 4.72 -0.85 1.46
CA HIS A 24 5.92 -1.00 2.28
C HIS A 24 5.93 -2.32 3.07
N MET A 25 4.80 -2.74 3.63
CA MET A 25 4.66 -4.05 4.27
C MET A 25 4.90 -5.20 3.28
N SER A 26 4.26 -5.15 2.12
CA SER A 26 4.40 -6.16 1.07
C SER A 26 5.85 -6.30 0.60
N LYS A 27 6.55 -5.17 0.43
CA LYS A 27 7.97 -5.17 0.09
C LYS A 27 8.82 -5.81 1.18
N ALA A 28 8.54 -5.52 2.45
CA ALA A 28 9.25 -6.12 3.58
C ALA A 28 9.04 -7.64 3.66
N ILE A 29 7.82 -8.13 3.45
CA ILE A 29 7.53 -9.57 3.42
C ILE A 29 8.28 -10.26 2.26
N ASP A 30 8.27 -9.65 1.07
CA ASP A 30 8.95 -10.23 -0.09
C ASP A 30 10.48 -10.28 0.09
N GLU A 31 11.07 -9.26 0.74
CA GLU A 31 12.49 -9.26 1.13
C GLU A 31 12.81 -10.40 2.09
N VAL A 32 11.99 -10.60 3.13
CA VAL A 32 12.16 -11.72 4.08
C VAL A 32 12.03 -13.07 3.38
N ARG A 33 10.99 -13.23 2.55
CA ARG A 33 10.72 -14.46 1.78
C ARG A 33 11.86 -14.78 0.83
N ALA A 34 12.35 -13.81 0.07
CA ALA A 34 13.46 -14.00 -0.85
C ALA A 34 14.72 -14.46 -0.12
N LYS A 35 15.05 -13.81 1.00
CA LYS A 35 16.22 -14.17 1.82
C LYS A 35 16.08 -15.58 2.40
N GLU A 36 14.95 -15.89 3.03
CA GLU A 36 14.71 -17.18 3.67
C GLU A 36 14.65 -18.34 2.64
N THR A 37 14.10 -18.10 1.45
CA THR A 37 14.14 -19.09 0.36
C THR A 37 15.57 -19.40 -0.06
N ARG A 38 16.46 -18.40 -0.09
CA ARG A 38 17.88 -18.58 -0.43
C ARG A 38 18.62 -19.35 0.68
N GLU A 39 18.40 -18.98 1.94
CA GLU A 39 19.02 -19.66 3.09
C GLU A 39 18.61 -21.15 3.15
N LEU A 40 17.35 -21.49 2.87
CA LEU A 40 16.90 -22.90 2.79
C LEU A 40 17.66 -23.68 1.71
N LYS A 41 17.84 -23.09 0.52
CA LYS A 41 18.59 -23.72 -0.58
C LYS A 41 20.06 -23.93 -0.23
N GLU A 42 20.69 -22.94 0.40
CA GLU A 42 22.10 -23.01 0.82
C GLU A 42 22.31 -24.10 1.89
N GLN A 43 21.29 -24.37 2.71
CA GLN A 43 21.29 -25.44 3.72
C GLN A 43 20.91 -26.81 3.15
N GLY A 44 20.63 -26.93 1.85
CA GLY A 44 20.16 -28.19 1.24
C GLY A 44 18.73 -28.59 1.64
N LEU A 45 17.98 -27.70 2.31
CA LEU A 45 16.60 -27.93 2.70
C LEU A 45 15.64 -27.63 1.54
N GLU A 46 14.47 -28.27 1.55
CA GLU A 46 13.45 -28.02 0.54
C GLU A 46 13.00 -26.54 0.58
N PRO A 47 13.05 -25.81 -0.55
CA PRO A 47 12.69 -24.40 -0.59
C PRO A 47 11.17 -24.22 -0.70
N VAL A 48 10.44 -24.59 0.37
CA VAL A 48 8.96 -24.57 0.48
C VAL A 48 8.32 -23.20 0.16
N LEU A 49 9.09 -22.11 0.28
CA LEU A 49 8.68 -20.74 -0.06
C LEU A 49 8.76 -20.42 -1.57
N THR A 50 9.14 -21.38 -2.40
CA THR A 50 9.16 -21.20 -3.85
C THR A 50 7.74 -21.00 -4.37
N LYS A 51 7.57 -19.99 -5.25
CA LYS A 51 6.26 -19.57 -5.79
C LYS A 51 5.22 -19.18 -4.70
N SER A 52 5.64 -18.85 -3.48
CA SER A 52 4.72 -18.46 -2.39
C SER A 52 4.45 -16.95 -2.28
N ARG A 53 5.13 -16.11 -3.09
CA ARG A 53 5.05 -14.65 -3.00
C ARG A 53 3.61 -14.12 -2.92
N TRP A 54 2.77 -14.47 -3.90
CA TRP A 54 1.40 -13.96 -3.94
C TRP A 54 0.50 -14.53 -2.86
N LEU A 55 0.83 -15.71 -2.30
CA LEU A 55 0.13 -16.28 -1.15
C LEU A 55 0.25 -15.36 0.07
N LEU A 56 1.45 -14.83 0.30
CA LEU A 56 1.74 -13.98 1.46
C LEU A 56 1.29 -12.54 1.26
N LEU A 57 1.20 -12.06 0.01
CA LEU A 57 0.93 -10.66 -0.28
C LEU A 57 -0.56 -10.33 -0.48
N LYS A 58 -1.35 -11.26 -1.04
CA LYS A 58 -2.79 -11.07 -1.24
C LYS A 58 -3.54 -10.98 0.10
N ARG A 59 -4.77 -10.47 0.04
CA ARG A 59 -5.75 -10.65 1.12
C ARG A 59 -6.27 -12.10 1.07
N PRO A 60 -6.55 -12.73 2.23
CA PRO A 60 -7.09 -14.10 2.28
C PRO A 60 -8.31 -14.30 1.38
N GLU A 61 -9.25 -13.36 1.40
CA GLU A 61 -10.47 -13.34 0.56
C GLU A 61 -10.21 -13.33 -0.96
N ASN A 62 -8.98 -13.04 -1.41
CA ASN A 62 -8.58 -12.98 -2.83
C ASN A 62 -7.64 -14.13 -3.23
N LEU A 63 -7.46 -15.11 -2.36
CA LEU A 63 -6.71 -16.33 -2.66
C LEU A 63 -7.59 -17.29 -3.48
N THR A 64 -6.98 -18.03 -4.40
CA THR A 64 -7.66 -19.18 -5.01
C THR A 64 -7.64 -20.36 -4.04
N GLU A 65 -8.52 -21.36 -4.21
CA GLU A 65 -8.55 -22.55 -3.35
C GLU A 65 -7.18 -23.22 -3.19
N LYS A 66 -6.46 -23.42 -4.32
CA LYS A 66 -5.09 -23.97 -4.31
C LYS A 66 -4.11 -23.10 -3.52
N GLN A 67 -4.28 -21.79 -3.54
CA GLN A 67 -3.45 -20.85 -2.80
C GLN A 67 -3.75 -20.93 -1.29
N ASP A 68 -5.02 -21.05 -0.94
CA ASP A 68 -5.49 -21.13 0.45
C ASP A 68 -5.00 -22.42 1.14
N THR A 69 -5.16 -23.58 0.49
CA THR A 69 -4.65 -24.86 1.01
C THR A 69 -3.15 -24.80 1.27
N LYS A 70 -2.37 -24.27 0.32
CA LYS A 70 -0.93 -24.13 0.47
C LYS A 70 -0.55 -23.14 1.58
N LEU A 71 -1.32 -22.06 1.75
CA LEU A 71 -1.09 -21.11 2.85
C LEU A 71 -1.34 -21.78 4.21
N ALA A 72 -2.39 -22.59 4.33
CA ALA A 72 -2.72 -23.33 5.56
C ALA A 72 -1.60 -24.30 5.97
N GLU A 73 -0.92 -24.93 5.01
CA GLU A 73 0.28 -25.73 5.27
C GLU A 73 1.45 -24.86 5.72
N LEU A 74 1.73 -23.77 5.00
CA LEU A 74 2.87 -22.90 5.29
C LEU A 74 2.76 -22.21 6.66
N VAL A 75 1.54 -21.84 7.10
CA VAL A 75 1.33 -21.20 8.40
C VAL A 75 1.72 -22.10 9.58
N LYS A 76 1.73 -23.43 9.39
CA LYS A 76 2.19 -24.39 10.39
C LYS A 76 3.71 -24.39 10.56
N LEU A 77 4.45 -23.79 9.62
CA LEU A 77 5.90 -23.74 9.65
C LEU A 77 6.40 -22.51 10.42
N ASN A 78 7.43 -22.68 11.25
CA ASN A 78 8.06 -21.59 12.00
C ASN A 78 9.05 -20.78 11.15
N LEU A 79 8.58 -20.24 10.02
CA LEU A 79 9.37 -19.45 9.08
C LEU A 79 9.23 -17.95 9.35
N ARG A 80 10.29 -17.16 9.16
CA ARG A 80 10.25 -15.69 9.32
C ARG A 80 9.29 -15.05 8.32
N SER A 81 9.17 -15.63 7.12
CA SER A 81 8.23 -15.19 6.09
C SER A 81 6.78 -15.28 6.57
N ILE A 82 6.45 -16.36 7.28
CA ILE A 82 5.13 -16.61 7.84
C ILE A 82 4.84 -15.70 9.01
N ARG A 83 5.81 -15.53 9.92
CA ARG A 83 5.69 -14.53 11.00
C ARG A 83 5.49 -13.12 10.45
N SER A 84 6.15 -12.76 9.34
CA SER A 84 5.97 -11.47 8.67
C SER A 84 4.57 -11.32 8.05
N TYR A 85 4.06 -12.39 7.44
CA TYR A 85 2.69 -12.46 6.92
C TYR A 85 1.66 -12.27 8.05
N LEU A 86 1.80 -12.98 9.16
CA LEU A 86 0.89 -12.85 10.31
C LEU A 86 0.89 -11.43 10.90
N LEU A 87 2.05 -10.79 10.99
CA LEU A 87 2.14 -9.39 11.40
C LEU A 87 1.39 -8.45 10.44
N LYS A 88 1.42 -8.71 9.13
CA LYS A 88 0.66 -7.93 8.12
C LYS A 88 -0.85 -8.16 8.24
N GLU A 89 -1.29 -9.41 8.43
CA GLU A 89 -2.70 -9.74 8.63
C GLU A 89 -3.25 -9.09 9.90
N GLU A 90 -2.53 -9.20 11.00
CA GLU A 90 -2.90 -8.51 12.24
C GLU A 90 -3.00 -7.00 12.03
N PHE A 91 -2.05 -6.38 11.34
CA PHE A 91 -2.09 -4.94 11.08
C PHE A 91 -3.32 -4.51 10.28
N GLN A 92 -3.98 -5.40 9.52
CA GLN A 92 -5.25 -5.06 8.86
C GLN A 92 -6.33 -4.62 9.86
N LEU A 93 -6.29 -5.18 11.08
CA LEU A 93 -7.22 -4.83 12.15
C LEU A 93 -7.11 -3.35 12.56
N PHE A 94 -5.96 -2.71 12.33
CA PHE A 94 -5.80 -1.27 12.56
C PHE A 94 -6.92 -0.45 11.90
N TRP A 95 -7.33 -0.85 10.68
CA TRP A 95 -8.30 -0.10 9.89
C TRP A 95 -9.74 -0.30 10.36
N SER A 96 -10.02 -1.32 11.19
CA SER A 96 -11.38 -1.57 11.71
C SER A 96 -11.74 -0.63 12.86
N TYR A 97 -10.77 -0.16 13.65
CA TYR A 97 -10.99 0.76 14.78
C TYR A 97 -11.71 2.05 14.39
N VAL A 98 -12.64 2.53 15.21
CA VAL A 98 -13.36 3.81 14.96
C VAL A 98 -12.69 4.96 15.71
N SER A 99 -12.31 4.74 16.97
CA SER A 99 -11.71 5.76 17.82
C SER A 99 -10.22 5.96 17.51
N PRO A 100 -9.74 7.20 17.32
CA PRO A 100 -8.32 7.50 17.19
C PRO A 100 -7.49 7.04 18.40
N HIS A 101 -8.07 7.03 19.59
CA HIS A 101 -7.39 6.61 20.82
C HIS A 101 -7.07 5.11 20.78
N TRP A 102 -8.09 4.27 20.55
CA TRP A 102 -7.93 2.82 20.46
C TRP A 102 -7.05 2.39 19.28
N ALA A 103 -7.19 3.06 18.14
CA ALA A 103 -6.29 2.84 17.00
C ALA A 103 -4.83 3.18 17.35
N GLY A 104 -4.60 4.24 18.14
CA GLY A 104 -3.27 4.63 18.62
C GLY A 104 -2.64 3.57 19.52
N LEU A 105 -3.40 3.04 20.49
CA LEU A 105 -2.93 1.96 21.37
C LEU A 105 -2.58 0.70 20.58
N PHE A 106 -3.45 0.29 19.66
CA PHE A 106 -3.17 -0.83 18.77
C PHE A 106 -1.88 -0.62 17.98
N LEU A 107 -1.69 0.57 17.40
CA LEU A 107 -0.52 0.87 16.59
C LEU A 107 0.78 0.81 17.40
N ASP A 108 0.75 1.31 18.63
CA ASP A 108 1.89 1.31 19.54
C ASP A 108 2.27 -0.12 19.95
N ASP A 109 1.29 -0.94 20.35
CA ASP A 109 1.46 -2.35 20.68
C ASP A 109 1.98 -3.17 19.49
N TRP A 110 1.34 -3.04 18.33
CA TRP A 110 1.75 -3.74 17.11
C TRP A 110 3.20 -3.40 16.74
N CYS A 111 3.57 -2.12 16.85
CA CYS A 111 4.94 -1.68 16.57
C CYS A 111 5.94 -2.24 17.59
N GLU A 112 5.58 -2.31 18.88
CA GLU A 112 6.43 -2.91 19.92
C GLU A 112 6.66 -4.40 19.69
N LYS A 113 5.58 -5.16 19.43
CA LYS A 113 5.67 -6.56 19.06
C LYS A 113 6.51 -6.78 17.81
N THR A 114 6.30 -5.97 16.78
CA THR A 114 7.07 -6.05 15.53
C THR A 114 8.55 -5.75 15.76
N MET A 115 8.88 -4.82 16.66
CA MET A 115 10.27 -4.53 17.03
C MET A 115 10.97 -5.70 17.73
N ARG A 116 10.22 -6.49 18.51
CA ARG A 116 10.70 -7.71 19.20
C ARG A 116 10.76 -8.95 18.29
N SER A 117 10.19 -8.90 17.09
CA SER A 117 10.13 -10.04 16.15
C SER A 117 11.49 -10.56 15.67
N LYS A 118 12.56 -9.74 15.76
CA LYS A 118 13.89 -9.97 15.17
C LYS A 118 13.87 -10.06 13.62
N ILE A 119 12.85 -9.52 12.96
CA ILE A 119 12.72 -9.50 11.49
C ILE A 119 13.07 -8.11 10.95
N ALA A 120 14.31 -7.91 10.49
CA ALA A 120 14.83 -6.57 10.17
C ALA A 120 13.99 -5.77 9.16
N PRO A 121 13.47 -6.33 8.05
CA PRO A 121 12.59 -5.60 7.15
C PRO A 121 11.29 -5.12 7.83
N MET A 122 10.66 -5.96 8.65
CA MET A 122 9.46 -5.58 9.41
C MET A 122 9.75 -4.51 10.47
N LYS A 123 10.92 -4.57 11.12
CA LYS A 123 11.37 -3.50 12.04
C LYS A 123 11.56 -2.15 11.34
N LYS A 124 11.94 -2.13 10.06
CA LYS A 124 11.99 -0.89 9.27
C LYS A 124 10.58 -0.31 9.09
N VAL A 125 9.59 -1.16 8.81
CA VAL A 125 8.18 -0.75 8.69
C VAL A 125 7.66 -0.20 10.02
N ALA A 126 7.87 -0.90 11.14
CA ALA A 126 7.44 -0.44 12.46
C ALA A 126 8.02 0.95 12.83
N ARG A 127 9.31 1.18 12.58
CA ARG A 127 9.93 2.49 12.78
C ARG A 127 9.31 3.58 11.90
N MET A 128 9.07 3.26 10.64
CA MET A 128 8.40 4.18 9.72
C MET A 128 6.99 4.52 10.19
N LEU A 129 6.20 3.54 10.65
CA LEU A 129 4.87 3.77 11.20
C LEU A 129 4.91 4.62 12.48
N ARG A 130 5.82 4.35 13.41
CA ARG A 130 6.03 5.17 14.63
C ARG A 130 6.32 6.62 14.28
N ASN A 131 7.24 6.87 13.34
CA ASN A 131 7.59 8.22 12.90
C ASN A 131 6.40 8.98 12.28
N HIS A 132 5.44 8.25 11.70
CA HIS A 132 4.26 8.82 11.04
C HIS A 132 2.97 8.62 11.86
N ARG A 133 3.06 8.23 13.14
CA ARG A 133 1.93 7.92 14.02
C ARG A 133 0.84 8.98 13.98
N ALA A 134 1.21 10.25 14.14
CA ALA A 134 0.26 11.36 14.14
C ALA A 134 -0.55 11.45 12.82
N LEU A 135 0.10 11.20 11.69
CA LEU A 135 -0.52 11.24 10.36
C LEU A 135 -1.38 10.01 10.08
N LEU A 136 -1.01 8.85 10.62
CA LEU A 136 -1.84 7.64 10.57
C LEU A 136 -3.15 7.84 11.33
N LEU A 137 -3.09 8.48 12.51
CA LEU A 137 -4.28 8.73 13.32
C LEU A 137 -5.23 9.77 12.72
N ASN A 138 -4.75 10.61 11.80
CA ASN A 138 -5.59 11.55 11.06
C ASN A 138 -6.67 10.86 10.23
N TRP A 139 -6.44 9.62 9.78
CA TRP A 139 -7.46 8.80 9.12
C TRP A 139 -8.73 8.64 9.96
N PHE A 140 -8.56 8.35 11.25
CA PHE A 140 -9.67 8.13 12.19
C PHE A 140 -10.29 9.45 12.63
N ARG A 141 -9.48 10.51 12.83
CA ARG A 141 -9.99 11.87 13.10
C ARG A 141 -10.88 12.38 11.97
N ALA A 142 -10.55 12.02 10.73
CA ALA A 142 -11.34 12.30 9.53
C ALA A 142 -12.55 11.37 9.34
N LYS A 143 -12.91 10.56 10.35
CA LYS A 143 -14.03 9.62 10.31
C LYS A 143 -13.96 8.64 9.13
N LYS A 144 -12.75 8.30 8.66
CA LYS A 144 -12.51 7.35 7.55
C LYS A 144 -13.18 7.74 6.22
N ARG A 145 -13.51 9.01 6.00
CA ARG A 145 -14.32 9.46 4.84
C ARG A 145 -13.54 9.65 3.55
N PHE A 146 -12.22 9.71 3.60
CA PHE A 146 -11.40 10.05 2.42
C PHE A 146 -10.98 8.80 1.67
N SER A 147 -11.02 8.82 0.34
CA SER A 147 -10.51 7.70 -0.47
C SER A 147 -9.50 8.23 -1.47
N SER A 148 -8.33 7.60 -1.52
CA SER A 148 -7.34 7.87 -2.57
C SER A 148 -7.84 7.47 -3.95
N GLY A 149 -8.88 6.63 -4.07
CA GLY A 149 -9.34 6.09 -5.35
C GLY A 149 -9.75 7.15 -6.38
N ILE A 150 -10.34 8.26 -5.95
CA ILE A 150 -10.69 9.37 -6.86
C ILE A 150 -9.42 10.02 -7.42
N VAL A 151 -8.44 10.28 -6.56
CA VAL A 151 -7.15 10.89 -6.93
C VAL A 151 -6.35 9.93 -7.82
N GLU A 152 -6.36 8.63 -7.51
CA GLU A 152 -5.73 7.61 -8.35
C GLU A 152 -6.39 7.51 -9.72
N GLY A 153 -7.73 7.56 -9.79
CA GLY A 153 -8.47 7.58 -11.05
C GLY A 153 -8.10 8.78 -11.92
N LEU A 154 -8.01 9.97 -11.31
CA LEU A 154 -7.55 11.19 -11.99
C LEU A 154 -6.12 11.05 -12.49
N ASN A 155 -5.20 10.57 -11.65
CA ASN A 155 -3.80 10.35 -12.01
C ASN A 155 -3.64 9.33 -13.14
N ASN A 156 -4.45 8.26 -13.14
CA ASN A 156 -4.44 7.25 -14.19
C ASN A 156 -4.92 7.82 -15.52
N LYS A 157 -5.99 8.65 -15.52
CA LYS A 157 -6.43 9.36 -16.73
C LYS A 157 -5.33 10.30 -17.26
N ALA A 158 -4.69 11.09 -16.39
CA ALA A 158 -3.59 11.96 -16.80
C ALA A 158 -2.42 11.19 -17.44
N LYS A 159 -2.02 10.06 -16.83
CA LYS A 159 -1.01 9.16 -17.39
C LYS A 159 -1.45 8.56 -18.73
N LEU A 160 -2.72 8.18 -18.87
CA LEU A 160 -3.25 7.65 -20.12
C LEU A 160 -3.21 8.70 -21.23
N THR A 161 -3.62 9.94 -20.97
CA THR A 161 -3.51 11.05 -21.92
C THR A 161 -2.08 11.24 -22.39
N THR A 162 -1.12 11.20 -21.46
CA THR A 162 0.31 11.32 -21.78
C THR A 162 0.82 10.16 -22.62
N ARG A 163 0.39 8.92 -22.33
CA ARG A 163 0.75 7.72 -23.10
C ARG A 163 0.19 7.75 -24.52
N LYS A 164 -1.07 8.16 -24.68
CA LYS A 164 -1.73 8.28 -25.99
C LYS A 164 -1.01 9.29 -26.90
N ALA A 165 -0.42 10.34 -26.32
CA ALA A 165 0.33 11.34 -27.06
C ALA A 165 1.78 10.92 -27.40
N TYR A 166 2.27 9.79 -26.89
CA TYR A 166 3.68 9.37 -27.00
C TYR A 166 4.68 10.42 -26.46
N GLY A 167 4.24 11.21 -25.49
CA GLY A 167 5.02 12.31 -24.91
C GLY A 167 4.72 13.67 -25.55
N PHE A 168 5.07 14.74 -24.84
CA PHE A 168 4.85 16.11 -25.28
C PHE A 168 6.16 16.87 -25.28
N ARG A 169 6.38 17.72 -26.29
CA ARG A 169 7.60 18.55 -26.41
C ARG A 169 7.61 19.74 -25.44
N THR A 170 6.45 20.25 -25.05
CA THR A 170 6.32 21.45 -24.22
C THR A 170 5.35 21.20 -23.07
N TYR A 171 5.56 21.89 -21.95
CA TYR A 171 4.63 21.86 -20.82
C TYR A 171 3.24 22.34 -21.22
N HIS A 172 3.15 23.39 -22.03
CA HIS A 172 1.89 23.94 -22.50
C HIS A 172 1.04 22.91 -23.28
N GLY A 173 1.69 22.06 -24.08
CA GLY A 173 0.99 20.96 -24.77
C GLY A 173 0.40 19.92 -23.80
N ILE A 174 1.13 19.60 -22.72
CA ILE A 174 0.63 18.71 -21.65
C ILE A 174 -0.58 19.36 -20.96
N GLU A 175 -0.46 20.63 -20.62
CA GLU A 175 -1.50 21.39 -19.92
C GLU A 175 -2.81 21.40 -20.71
N ILE A 176 -2.78 21.78 -21.99
CA ILE A 176 -3.97 21.78 -22.86
C ILE A 176 -4.59 20.38 -22.93
N ALA A 177 -3.77 19.35 -23.15
CA ALA A 177 -4.27 17.98 -23.27
C ALA A 177 -4.91 17.48 -21.97
N LEU A 178 -4.36 17.85 -20.81
CA LEU A 178 -4.94 17.53 -19.51
C LEU A 178 -6.24 18.28 -19.28
N TYR A 179 -6.33 19.58 -19.60
CA TYR A 179 -7.59 20.33 -19.49
C TYR A 179 -8.67 19.75 -20.39
N HIS A 180 -8.33 19.40 -21.63
CA HIS A 180 -9.28 18.76 -22.55
C HIS A 180 -9.75 17.38 -22.02
N ALA A 181 -8.85 16.55 -21.51
CA ALA A 181 -9.18 15.20 -21.06
C ALA A 181 -9.88 15.14 -19.69
N LEU A 182 -9.58 16.08 -18.79
CA LEU A 182 -10.01 16.04 -17.37
C LEU A 182 -10.97 17.18 -16.99
N GLY A 183 -10.99 18.28 -17.74
CA GLY A 183 -11.69 19.52 -17.37
C GLY A 183 -13.18 19.53 -17.66
N ASN A 184 -13.74 18.42 -18.19
CA ASN A 184 -15.15 18.33 -18.61
C ASN A 184 -15.58 19.55 -19.45
N LEU A 185 -14.71 19.96 -20.38
CA LEU A 185 -14.93 21.13 -21.22
C LEU A 185 -16.08 20.86 -22.20
N PRO A 186 -16.86 21.89 -22.58
CA PRO A 186 -17.87 21.74 -23.61
C PRO A 186 -17.20 21.31 -24.92
N VAL A 187 -17.65 20.17 -25.44
CA VAL A 187 -17.21 19.66 -26.74
C VAL A 187 -18.21 20.09 -27.81
N PRO A 188 -17.77 20.48 -29.02
CA PRO A 188 -18.67 20.79 -30.12
C PRO A 188 -19.62 19.63 -30.42
N ASN A 189 -20.84 19.93 -30.84
CA ASN A 189 -21.76 18.92 -31.37
C ASN A 189 -21.21 18.38 -32.69
N PHE A 190 -20.63 17.18 -32.66
CA PHE A 190 -20.21 16.45 -33.85
C PHE A 190 -21.31 15.49 -34.32
N THR A 191 -21.50 15.38 -35.64
CA THR A 191 -22.46 14.47 -36.28
C THR A 191 -22.19 13.00 -35.96
N HIS A 192 -20.94 12.65 -35.69
CA HIS A 192 -20.52 11.28 -35.38
C HIS A 192 -19.76 11.22 -34.06
N ARG A 193 -20.12 10.25 -33.19
CA ARG A 193 -19.39 9.92 -31.97
C ARG A 193 -18.66 8.62 -32.20
N PHE A 194 -17.33 8.66 -32.12
CA PHE A 194 -16.51 7.44 -32.09
C PHE A 194 -16.33 7.05 -30.63
N PHE A 195 -16.89 5.90 -30.25
CA PHE A 195 -16.86 5.35 -28.89
C PHE A 195 -15.55 4.62 -28.61
#